data_AF-A0A8K1C2E2-F1
#
_entry.id   AF-A0A8K1C2E2-F1
#
_cell.length_a   1.000
_cell.length_b   1.000
_cell.length_c   1.000
_cell.angle_alpha   90.00
_cell.angle_beta   90.00
_cell.angle_gamma   90.00
#
_symmetry.space_group_name_H-M   'P 1'
#
loop_
_entity.id
_entity.type
_entity.pdbx_description
1 polymer ?
#
loop_
_entity_poly.entity_id
_entity_poly.type
_entity_poly.pdbx_seq_one_letter_code
_entity_poly.pdbx_strand_id
1 'polypeptide(L)'
;MIGCLVWFFLEPSHKCGKRFLILMLMSSSNGIIISAIVAIALRVDPFIIVTSFLMTTVVFMSFSGWAILAARRSYLYLGALLSSALSTLIFIDAVNVFTWSAEFFDVQLLCGLVLFCLYVIFDTQMIIERAP
;
A
#
# COMPACT_ATOMS: atom_id res chain seq x y z
N MET A 1 -11.76 3.86 -9.99
CA MET A 1 -11.26 3.73 -8.60
C MET A 1 -11.98 4.67 -7.63
N ILE A 2 -11.97 5.99 -7.84
CA ILE A 2 -12.59 6.96 -6.91
C ILE A 2 -14.11 6.75 -6.76
N GLY A 3 -14.84 6.46 -7.85
CA GLY A 3 -16.27 6.15 -7.76
C GLY A 3 -16.59 4.90 -6.92
N CYS A 4 -15.76 3.85 -6.99
CA CYS A 4 -15.91 2.65 -6.16
C CYS A 4 -15.55 2.91 -4.70
N LEU A 5 -14.57 3.78 -4.43
CA LEU A 5 -14.22 4.23 -3.07
C LEU A 5 -15.39 4.97 -2.43
N VAL A 6 -15.97 5.94 -3.13
CA VAL A 6 -17.13 6.69 -2.64
C VAL A 6 -18.31 5.74 -2.38
N TRP A 7 -18.55 4.79 -3.27
CA TRP A 7 -19.57 3.76 -3.07
C TRP A 7 -19.30 2.88 -1.84
N PHE A 8 -18.04 2.51 -1.58
CA PHE A 8 -17.67 1.72 -0.40
C PHE A 8 -17.91 2.48 0.91
N PHE A 9 -17.68 3.80 0.94
CA PHE A 9 -17.96 4.64 2.11
C PHE A 9 -19.46 4.85 2.35
N LEU A 10 -20.28 4.84 1.30
CA LEU A 10 -21.73 5.00 1.39
C LEU A 10 -22.46 3.71 1.77
N GLU A 11 -21.87 2.54 1.52
CA GLU A 11 -22.54 1.26 1.76
C GLU A 11 -22.49 0.86 3.27
N PRO A 12 -23.65 0.59 3.91
CA PRO A 12 -23.71 0.22 5.32
C PRO A 12 -23.11 -1.16 5.60
N SER A 13 -22.51 -1.30 6.79
CA SER A 13 -21.65 -2.42 7.22
C SER A 13 -22.32 -3.81 7.30
N HIS A 14 -23.65 -3.91 7.18
CA HIS A 14 -24.37 -5.18 7.30
C HIS A 14 -24.42 -6.02 6.01
N LYS A 15 -24.12 -5.46 4.83
CA LYS A 15 -24.14 -6.19 3.55
C LYS A 15 -22.75 -6.66 3.13
N CYS A 16 -22.23 -7.70 3.79
CA CYS A 16 -20.89 -8.24 3.52
C CYS A 16 -20.65 -8.61 2.04
N GLY A 17 -21.63 -9.23 1.37
CA GLY A 17 -21.49 -9.65 -0.03
C GLY A 17 -21.26 -8.48 -1.00
N LYS A 18 -21.97 -7.36 -0.81
CA LYS A 18 -21.78 -6.16 -1.63
C LYS A 18 -20.41 -5.52 -1.41
N ARG A 19 -19.95 -5.41 -0.16
CA ARG A 19 -18.63 -4.86 0.17
C ARG A 19 -17.52 -5.70 -0.46
N PHE A 20 -17.63 -7.03 -0.40
CA PHE A 20 -16.68 -7.93 -1.05
C PHE A 20 -16.62 -7.72 -2.57
N LEU A 21 -17.76 -7.59 -3.23
CA LEU A 21 -17.83 -7.32 -4.66
C LEU A 21 -17.17 -5.97 -5.02
N ILE A 22 -17.41 -4.92 -4.24
CA ILE A 22 -16.78 -3.60 -4.45
C ILE A 22 -15.26 -3.68 -4.29
N LEU A 23 -14.78 -4.42 -3.28
CA LEU A 23 -13.35 -4.64 -3.06
C LEU A 23 -12.70 -5.42 -4.22
N MET A 24 -13.38 -6.45 -4.74
CA MET A 24 -12.91 -7.17 -5.94
C MET A 24 -12.83 -6.26 -7.17
N LEU A 25 -13.86 -5.43 -7.41
CA LEU A 25 -13.86 -4.48 -8.52
C LEU A 25 -12.72 -3.47 -8.40
N MET A 26 -12.45 -2.98 -7.19
CA MET A 26 -11.33 -2.08 -6.93
C MET A 26 -9.98 -2.76 -7.18
N SER A 27 -9.80 -3.99 -6.71
CA SER A 27 -8.58 -4.78 -6.92
C SER A 27 -8.32 -5.03 -8.41
N SER A 28 -9.33 -5.46 -9.16
CA SER A 28 -9.21 -5.71 -10.60
C SER A 28 -8.89 -4.42 -11.37
N SER A 29 -9.53 -3.31 -11.00
CA SER A 29 -9.26 -2.00 -11.62
C SER A 29 -7.81 -1.56 -11.39
N ASN A 30 -7.30 -1.75 -10.17
CA ASN A 30 -5.91 -1.41 -9.84
C ASN A 30 -4.93 -2.31 -10.61
N GLY A 31 -5.25 -3.59 -10.77
CA GLY A 31 -4.48 -4.51 -11.61
C GLY A 31 -4.38 -4.07 -13.08
N ILE A 32 -5.49 -3.56 -13.65
CA ILE A 32 -5.49 -3.00 -15.01
C ILE A 32 -4.60 -1.76 -15.10
N ILE A 33 -4.62 -0.88 -14.10
CA ILE A 33 -3.76 0.32 -14.06
C ILE A 33 -2.27 -0.09 -14.00
N ILE A 34 -1.92 -1.05 -13.13
CA ILE A 34 -0.55 -1.54 -12.96
C ILE A 34 -0.04 -2.23 -14.24
N SER A 35 -0.92 -2.80 -15.07
CA SER A 35 -0.53 -3.52 -16.28
C SER A 35 0.33 -2.70 -17.26
N ALA A 36 0.13 -1.38 -17.33
CA ALA A 36 0.93 -0.49 -18.17
C ALA A 36 2.39 -0.40 -17.68
N ILE A 37 2.59 -0.34 -16.36
CA ILE A 37 3.91 -0.29 -15.73
C ILE A 37 4.61 -1.64 -15.89
N VAL A 38 3.87 -2.75 -15.71
CA VAL A 38 4.39 -4.10 -15.92
C VAL A 38 4.84 -4.33 -17.36
N ALA A 39 4.10 -3.80 -18.34
CA ALA A 39 4.49 -3.88 -19.76
C ALA A 39 5.81 -3.16 -20.06
N ILE A 40 6.11 -2.07 -19.35
CA ILE A 40 7.39 -1.37 -19.43
C ILE A 40 8.50 -2.22 -18.77
N ALA A 41 8.26 -2.75 -17.57
CA ALA A 41 9.22 -3.61 -16.87
C ALA A 41 9.59 -4.87 -17.66
N LEU A 42 8.60 -5.50 -18.33
CA LEU A 42 8.82 -6.67 -19.20
C LEU A 42 9.78 -6.38 -20.36
N ARG A 43 9.82 -5.15 -20.86
CA ARG A 43 10.74 -4.76 -21.95
C ARG A 43 12.17 -4.55 -21.46
N VAL A 44 12.35 -4.25 -20.17
CA VAL A 44 13.66 -4.07 -19.55
C VAL A 44 14.26 -5.43 -19.20
N ASP A 45 13.59 -6.16 -18.29
CA ASP A 45 13.96 -7.53 -17.93
C ASP A 45 12.75 -8.23 -17.27
N PRO A 46 12.26 -9.36 -17.82
CA PRO A 46 11.14 -10.11 -17.24
C PRO A 46 11.42 -10.65 -15.83
N PHE A 47 12.68 -10.84 -15.44
CA PHE A 47 13.04 -11.35 -14.11
C PHE A 47 12.71 -10.36 -12.98
N ILE A 48 12.64 -9.06 -13.28
CA ILE A 48 12.30 -8.00 -12.31
C ILE A 48 10.89 -8.22 -11.73
N ILE A 49 9.96 -8.72 -12.53
CA ILE A 49 8.56 -8.90 -12.10
C ILE A 49 8.45 -10.05 -11.09
N VAL A 50 9.12 -11.17 -11.38
CA VAL A 50 9.12 -12.34 -10.49
C VAL A 50 9.85 -12.01 -9.20
N THR A 51 11.01 -11.36 -9.28
CA THR A 51 11.78 -10.98 -8.09
C THR A 51 11.07 -9.94 -7.24
N SER A 52 10.49 -8.88 -7.82
CA SER A 52 9.74 -7.88 -7.05
C SER A 52 8.51 -8.49 -6.34
N PHE A 53 7.82 -9.44 -6.97
CA PHE A 53 6.72 -10.17 -6.33
C PHE A 53 7.20 -11.05 -5.16
N LEU A 54 8.29 -11.81 -5.35
CA LEU A 54 8.86 -12.63 -4.27
C LEU A 54 9.40 -11.78 -3.12
N MET A 55 10.07 -10.67 -3.41
CA MET A 55 10.61 -9.79 -2.38
C MET A 55 9.50 -9.11 -1.59
N THR A 56 8.45 -8.62 -2.25
CA THR A 56 7.30 -7.99 -1.56
C THR A 56 6.54 -8.98 -0.69
N THR A 57 6.37 -10.23 -1.13
CA THR A 57 5.73 -11.29 -0.31
C THR A 57 6.57 -11.68 0.90
N VAL A 58 7.89 -11.83 0.74
CA VAL A 58 8.80 -12.11 1.87
C VAL A 58 8.81 -10.96 2.88
N VAL A 59 8.89 -9.72 2.41
CA VAL A 59 8.84 -8.51 3.25
C VAL A 59 7.51 -8.45 4.01
N PHE A 60 6.39 -8.60 3.31
CA PHE A 60 5.06 -8.58 3.92
C PHE A 60 4.90 -9.67 4.99
N MET A 61 5.29 -10.91 4.67
CA MET A 61 5.18 -12.05 5.59
C MET A 61 6.08 -11.87 6.81
N SER A 62 7.31 -11.40 6.61
CA SER A 62 8.25 -11.12 7.69
C SER A 62 7.64 -10.06 8.62
N PHE A 63 7.35 -8.86 8.13
CA PHE A 63 6.86 -7.75 8.96
C PHE A 63 5.50 -8.04 9.60
N SER A 64 4.61 -8.76 8.94
CA SER A 64 3.36 -9.23 9.55
C SER A 64 3.64 -10.18 10.72
N GLY A 65 4.60 -11.10 10.57
CA GLY A 65 5.06 -11.98 11.66
C GLY A 65 5.65 -11.19 12.83
N TRP A 66 6.56 -10.25 12.57
CA TRP A 66 7.13 -9.36 13.59
C TRP A 66 6.05 -8.55 14.31
N ALA A 67 5.03 -8.07 13.59
CA ALA A 67 3.92 -7.34 14.18
C ALA A 67 3.16 -8.21 15.19
N ILE A 68 2.81 -9.46 14.85
CA ILE A 68 2.07 -10.36 15.75
C ILE A 68 2.80 -10.56 17.10
N LEU A 69 4.14 -10.55 17.10
CA LEU A 69 4.95 -10.70 18.32
C LEU A 69 5.13 -9.39 19.11
N ALA A 70 4.84 -8.23 18.53
CA ALA A 70 5.09 -6.91 19.14
C ALA A 70 4.02 -6.52 20.17
N ALA A 71 4.42 -5.74 21.19
CA ALA A 71 3.54 -5.34 22.30
C ALA A 71 2.62 -4.14 21.97
N ARG A 72 1.37 -4.23 22.44
CA ARG A 72 0.14 -3.47 22.08
C ARG A 72 0.08 -1.93 22.24
N ARG A 73 1.16 -1.18 22.47
CA ARG A 73 1.04 0.11 23.18
C ARG A 73 1.56 1.36 22.44
N SER A 74 0.91 1.78 21.34
CA SER A 74 0.70 3.20 20.94
C SER A 74 0.24 3.31 19.47
N TYR A 75 -1.06 3.13 19.19
CA TYR A 75 -1.57 3.12 17.82
C TYR A 75 -1.97 4.50 17.28
N LEU A 76 -2.41 5.42 18.15
CA LEU A 76 -2.89 6.74 17.73
C LEU A 76 -1.75 7.63 17.21
N TYR A 77 -0.58 7.57 17.86
CA TYR A 77 0.60 8.31 17.43
C TYR A 77 1.19 7.70 16.14
N LEU A 78 1.18 6.38 16.03
CA LEU A 78 1.73 5.69 14.87
C LEU A 78 0.88 5.92 13.62
N GLY A 79 -0.46 5.86 13.71
CA GLY A 79 -1.36 6.13 12.60
C GLY A 79 -1.30 7.60 12.12
N ALA A 80 -1.20 8.56 13.05
CA ALA A 80 -1.04 9.97 12.70
C ALA A 80 0.30 10.22 12.01
N LEU A 81 1.39 9.67 12.54
CA LEU A 81 2.74 9.80 11.97
C LEU A 81 2.82 9.17 10.56
N LEU A 82 2.25 7.98 10.37
CA LEU A 82 2.16 7.31 9.07
C LEU A 82 1.34 8.12 8.06
N SER A 83 0.20 8.67 8.47
CA SER A 83 -0.64 9.51 7.62
C SER A 83 0.07 10.80 7.19
N SER A 84 0.77 11.47 8.11
CA SER A 84 1.60 12.63 7.78
C SER A 84 2.74 12.28 6.83
N ALA A 85 3.38 11.12 7.04
CA ALA A 85 4.44 10.64 6.16
C ALA A 85 3.91 10.28 4.75
N LEU A 86 2.70 9.71 4.63
CA LEU A 86 2.05 9.52 3.32
C LEU A 86 1.76 10.84 2.63
N SER A 87 1.21 11.82 3.35
CA SER A 87 0.88 13.12 2.77
C SER A 87 2.13 13.84 2.24
N THR A 88 3.26 13.72 2.95
CA THR A 88 4.53 14.29 2.49
C THR A 88 5.08 13.54 1.28
N LEU A 89 4.97 12.21 1.22
CA LEU A 89 5.32 11.46 0.01
C LEU A 89 4.49 11.86 -1.21
N ILE A 90 3.18 12.04 -1.05
CA ILE A 90 2.30 12.49 -2.15
C ILE A 90 2.70 13.90 -2.60
N PHE A 91 3.05 14.78 -1.67
CA PHE A 91 3.51 16.12 -2.00
C PHE A 91 4.85 16.09 -2.77
N ILE A 92 5.78 15.24 -2.35
CA ILE A 92 7.07 15.04 -3.04
C ILE A 92 6.82 14.49 -4.45
N ASP A 93 5.94 13.50 -4.61
CA ASP A 93 5.58 12.94 -5.92
C ASP A 93 4.99 14.01 -6.86
N ALA A 94 4.07 14.83 -6.34
CA ALA A 94 3.49 15.93 -7.10
C ALA A 94 4.54 16.94 -7.57
N VAL A 95 5.55 17.25 -6.75
CA VAL A 95 6.68 18.13 -7.13
C VAL A 95 7.62 17.42 -8.11
N ASN A 96 7.83 16.11 -7.96
CA ASN A 96 8.70 15.32 -8.83
C ASN A 96 8.16 15.26 -10.27
N VAL A 97 6.83 15.22 -10.46
CA VAL A 97 6.18 15.33 -11.77
C VAL A 97 6.55 16.63 -12.51
N PHE A 98 6.92 17.71 -11.80
CA PHE A 98 7.41 18.95 -12.42
C PHE A 98 8.93 19.00 -12.59
N THR A 99 9.69 18.27 -11.77
CA THR A 99 11.15 18.42 -11.66
C THR A 99 11.93 17.35 -12.45
N TRP A 100 11.29 16.23 -12.81
CA TRP A 100 11.81 15.15 -13.69
C TRP A 100 13.24 14.69 -13.36
N SER A 101 13.62 14.70 -12.09
CA SER A 101 14.98 14.42 -11.65
C SER A 101 15.15 12.96 -11.22
N ALA A 102 16.07 12.25 -11.88
CA ALA A 102 16.28 10.81 -11.65
C ALA A 102 16.71 10.48 -10.21
N GLU A 103 17.57 11.29 -9.59
CA GLU A 103 18.07 11.07 -8.22
C GLU A 103 16.96 11.15 -7.15
N PHE A 104 15.94 11.98 -7.38
CA PHE A 104 14.82 12.10 -6.45
C PHE A 104 13.88 10.90 -6.54
N PHE A 105 13.81 10.26 -7.70
CA PHE A 105 12.98 9.07 -7.90
C PHE A 105 13.46 7.87 -7.06
N ASP A 106 14.77 7.60 -7.03
CA ASP A 106 15.32 6.47 -6.27
C ASP A 106 15.12 6.63 -4.76
N VAL A 107 15.36 7.83 -4.24
CA VAL A 107 15.15 8.16 -2.81
C VAL A 107 13.67 8.04 -2.45
N GLN A 108 12.78 8.55 -3.31
CA GLN A 108 11.33 8.46 -3.10
C GLN A 108 10.86 7.00 -3.10
N LEU A 109 11.43 6.15 -3.97
CA LEU A 109 11.09 4.73 -4.07
C LEU A 109 11.49 3.96 -2.81
N LEU A 110 12.70 4.19 -2.28
CA LEU A 110 13.14 3.59 -1.02
C LEU A 110 12.35 4.11 0.19
N CYS A 111 12.08 5.41 0.24
CA CYS A 111 11.28 6.02 1.31
C CYS A 111 9.85 5.47 1.32
N GLY A 112 9.23 5.35 0.14
CA GLY A 112 7.93 4.72 -0.04
C GLY A 112 7.93 3.27 0.43
N LEU A 113 8.96 2.49 0.08
CA LEU A 113 9.09 1.11 0.54
C LEU A 113 9.10 1.00 2.07
N VAL A 114 9.93 1.79 2.76
CA VAL A 114 10.00 1.80 4.23
C VAL A 114 8.65 2.17 4.84
N LEU A 115 8.00 3.19 4.28
CA LEU A 115 6.70 3.64 4.76
C LEU A 115 5.62 2.57 4.59
N PHE A 116 5.57 1.87 3.44
CA PHE A 116 4.62 0.78 3.23
C PHE A 116 4.90 -0.40 4.17
N CYS A 117 6.17 -0.71 4.48
CA CYS A 117 6.50 -1.72 5.48
C CYS A 117 5.96 -1.35 6.87
N LEU A 118 6.07 -0.08 7.28
CA LEU A 118 5.47 0.40 8.53
C LEU A 118 3.94 0.30 8.52
N TYR A 119 3.29 0.58 7.37
CA TYR A 119 1.85 0.41 7.21
C TYR A 119 1.41 -1.04 7.37
N VAL A 120 2.18 -2.01 6.85
CA VAL A 120 1.88 -3.45 7.03
C VAL A 120 1.86 -3.83 8.51
N ILE A 121 2.84 -3.33 9.28
CA ILE A 121 2.87 -3.54 10.73
C ILE A 121 1.63 -2.92 11.38
N PHE A 122 1.34 -1.66 11.06
CA PHE A 122 0.19 -0.92 11.60
C PHE A 122 -1.14 -1.62 11.30
N ASP A 123 -1.38 -2.03 10.06
CA ASP A 123 -2.60 -2.72 9.63
C ASP A 123 -2.75 -4.07 10.34
N THR A 124 -1.67 -4.85 10.44
CA THR A 124 -1.68 -6.15 11.13
C THR A 124 -2.04 -5.98 12.60
N GLN A 125 -1.48 -4.97 13.26
CA GLN A 125 -1.79 -4.66 14.66
C GLN A 125 -3.25 -4.24 14.86
N MET A 126 -3.78 -3.40 13.97
CA MET A 126 -5.17 -2.96 14.01
C MET A 126 -6.16 -4.12 13.86
N ILE A 127 -5.80 -5.14 13.06
CA ILE A 127 -6.59 -6.38 12.94
C ILE A 127 -6.57 -7.16 14.26
N ILE A 128 -5.40 -7.34 14.88
CA ILE A 128 -5.25 -8.10 16.14
C ILE A 128 -5.95 -7.40 17.30
N GLU A 129 -5.95 -6.08 17.36
CA GLU A 129 -6.62 -5.34 18.43
C GLU A 129 -8.15 -5.33 18.27
N ARG A 130 -8.65 -5.32 17.04
CA ARG A 130 -10.08 -5.42 16.74
C ARG A 130 -10.60 -6.86 16.70
N ALA A 131 -9.71 -7.85 16.72
CA ALA A 131 -10.09 -9.25 16.84
C ALA A 131 -10.64 -9.50 18.26
N PRO A 132 -11.81 -10.15 18.39
CA PRO A 132 -12.46 -10.44 19.66
C PRO A 132 -11.66 -11.40 20.55
#